data_AF-A0A969NHJ3-F1
#
_entry.id   AF-A0A969NHJ3-F1
#
_cell.length_a   1.000
_cell.length_b   1.000
_cell.length_c   1.000
_cell.angle_alpha   90.00
_cell.angle_beta   90.00
_cell.angle_gamma   90.00
#
_symmetry.space_group_name_H-M   'P 1'
#
loop_
_entity.id
_entity.type
_entity.pdbx_description
1 polymer ?
#
loop_
_entity_poly.entity_id
_entity_poly.type
_entity_poly.pdbx_seq_one_letter_code
_entity_poly.pdbx_strand_id
1 'polypeptide(L)' 'MTRIILASLILLFLITGCDNNSNVKRKLRNRNANKVPLIEYSVNKTYPHSTNSYTEGLLFHDNKLFESTGSPEIFQIPGR' A
#
# COMPACT_ATOMS: atom_id res chain seq x y z
N MET A 1 59.47 0.10 -26.61
CA MET A 1 58.38 0.27 -27.62
C MET A 1 57.15 -0.58 -27.29
N THR A 2 57.27 -1.89 -27.17
CA THR A 2 56.15 -2.82 -26.89
C THR A 2 55.40 -2.55 -25.59
N ARG A 3 56.09 -2.15 -24.51
CA ARG A 3 55.47 -1.78 -23.22
C ARG A 3 54.60 -0.52 -23.29
N ILE A 4 54.98 0.44 -24.14
CA ILE A 4 54.21 1.68 -24.36
C ILE A 4 52.96 1.36 -25.19
N ILE A 5 53.09 0.46 -26.17
CA ILE A 5 51.97 -0.03 -26.98
C ILE A 5 50.97 -0.81 -26.10
N LEU A 6 51.45 -1.67 -25.21
CA LEU A 6 50.62 -2.40 -24.24
C LEU A 6 49.91 -1.46 -23.26
N ALA A 7 50.60 -0.43 -22.74
CA ALA A 7 49.98 0.56 -21.85
C ALA A 7 48.90 1.39 -22.56
N SER A 8 49.12 1.75 -23.83
CA SER A 8 48.14 2.47 -24.65
C SER A 8 46.89 1.65 -24.95
N LEU A 9 47.04 0.33 -25.17
CA LEU A 9 45.92 -0.58 -25.43
C LEU A 9 45.04 -0.78 -24.18
N ILE A 10 45.65 -0.86 -23.00
CA ILE A 10 44.94 -0.99 -21.72
C ILE A 10 44.17 0.30 -21.38
N LEU A 11 44.75 1.47 -21.69
CA LEU A 11 44.10 2.77 -21.45
C LEU A 11 42.87 2.98 -22.35
N LEU A 12 42.89 2.43 -23.57
CA LEU A 12 41.76 2.51 -24.51
C LEU A 12 40.56 1.64 -24.08
N PHE A 13 40.80 0.53 -23.37
CA PHE A 13 39.75 -0.36 -22.89
C PHE A 13 38.96 0.25 -21.72
N LEU A 14 39.61 1.09 -20.91
CA LEU A 14 39.04 1.71 -19.71
C LEU A 14 38.05 2.86 -19.99
N ILE A 15 38.00 3.40 -21.21
CA ILE A 15 37.13 4.54 -21.57
C ILE A 15 35.83 4.12 -22.29
N THR A 16 35.57 2.82 -22.46
CA THR A 16 34.30 2.34 -23.03
C THR A 16 33.22 2.22 -21.95
N GLY A 17 32.49 3.32 -21.71
CA GLY A 17 31.29 3.33 -20.86
C GLY A 17 30.03 2.91 -21.62
N CYS A 18 29.04 2.33 -20.92
CA CYS A 18 27.70 2.11 -21.47
C CYS A 18 26.91 3.42 -21.49
N ASP A 19 26.41 3.82 -22.67
CA ASP A 19 25.35 4.82 -22.80
C ASP A 19 24.00 4.11 -22.65
N ASN A 20 23.40 4.24 -21.46
CA ASN A 20 22.05 3.76 -21.20
C ASN A 20 21.03 4.76 -21.76
N ASN A 21 21.01 4.94 -23.08
CA ASN A 21 19.91 5.65 -23.74
C ASN A 21 18.68 4.74 -23.77
N SER A 22 18.08 4.59 -22.60
CA SER A 22 16.72 4.13 -22.49
C SER A 22 15.84 5.28 -23.00
N ASN A 23 15.63 5.31 -24.33
CA ASN A 23 14.42 5.85 -24.91
C ASN A 23 13.25 4.97 -24.42
N VAL A 24 12.99 5.02 -23.11
CA VAL A 24 11.72 4.65 -22.54
C VAL A 24 10.78 5.67 -23.13
N LYS A 25 10.25 5.36 -24.31
CA LYS A 25 8.96 5.87 -24.76
C LYS A 25 8.04 5.48 -23.63
N ARG A 26 7.91 6.38 -22.66
CA ARG A 26 6.94 6.32 -21.59
C ARG A 26 5.65 6.50 -22.34
N LYS A 27 5.16 5.38 -22.90
CA LYS A 27 3.82 5.23 -23.43
C LYS A 27 3.00 5.79 -22.29
N LEU A 28 2.50 7.01 -22.48
CA LEU A 28 1.42 7.53 -21.67
C LEU A 28 0.37 6.46 -21.85
N ARG A 29 0.33 5.49 -20.92
CA ARG A 29 -0.78 4.57 -20.80
C ARG A 29 -1.91 5.56 -20.66
N ASN A 30 -2.69 5.69 -21.73
CA ASN A 30 -4.00 6.22 -21.66
C ASN A 30 -4.70 5.33 -20.64
N ARG A 31 -4.55 5.68 -19.36
CA ARG A 31 -5.35 5.17 -18.27
C ARG A 31 -6.70 5.78 -18.60
N ASN A 32 -7.42 5.12 -19.49
CA ASN A 32 -8.85 4.95 -19.30
C ASN A 32 -8.96 4.20 -17.97
N ALA A 33 -8.72 4.93 -16.88
CA ALA A 33 -8.92 4.44 -15.54
C ALA A 33 -10.42 4.31 -15.48
N ASN A 34 -10.91 3.08 -15.61
CA ASN A 34 -12.27 2.75 -15.25
C ASN A 34 -12.45 3.27 -13.82
N LYS A 35 -13.05 4.47 -13.69
CA LYS A 35 -13.16 5.16 -12.42
C LYS A 35 -14.13 4.33 -11.60
N VAL A 36 -13.68 3.80 -10.48
CA VAL A 36 -14.56 3.11 -9.55
C VAL A 36 -15.68 4.09 -9.18
N PRO A 37 -16.95 3.73 -9.39
CA PRO A 37 -18.06 4.63 -9.11
C PRO A 37 -18.14 4.90 -7.59
N LEU A 38 -18.51 6.12 -7.24
CA LEU A 38 -18.83 6.47 -5.86
C LEU A 38 -20.26 6.02 -5.56
N ILE A 39 -20.47 5.39 -4.41
CA ILE A 39 -21.80 5.01 -3.93
C ILE A 39 -22.24 6.07 -2.91
N GLU A 40 -23.28 6.83 -3.23
CA GLU A 40 -23.89 7.79 -2.31
C GLU A 40 -24.77 7.07 -1.28
N TYR A 41 -24.93 7.66 -0.09
CA TYR A 41 -25.78 7.10 0.97
C TYR A 41 -26.62 8.20 1.62
N SER A 42 -27.77 7.80 2.18
CA SER A 42 -28.64 8.63 3.01
C SER A 42 -29.00 7.87 4.29
N VAL A 43 -29.16 8.58 5.41
CA VAL A 43 -29.55 7.94 6.68
C VAL A 43 -31.06 7.73 6.70
N ASN A 44 -31.51 6.47 6.71
CA ASN A 44 -32.93 6.11 6.82
C ASN A 44 -33.40 6.05 8.28
N LYS A 45 -32.60 5.43 9.15
CA LYS A 45 -32.89 5.26 10.58
C LYS A 45 -31.59 5.24 11.39
N THR A 46 -31.68 5.65 12.65
CA THR A 46 -30.59 5.60 13.63
C THR A 46 -31.03 4.78 14.84
N TYR A 47 -30.14 3.92 15.33
CA TYR A 47 -30.36 3.09 16.52
C TYR A 47 -29.27 3.41 17.55
N PRO A 48 -29.58 3.33 18.86
CA PRO A 48 -28.56 3.53 19.88
C PRO A 48 -27.46 2.47 19.77
N HIS A 49 -26.21 2.89 19.91
CA HIS A 49 -25.04 2.02 19.97
C HIS A 49 -24.21 2.37 21.21
N SER A 50 -23.65 1.36 21.86
CA SER A 50 -22.83 1.53 23.06
C SER A 50 -21.46 2.08 22.67
N THR A 51 -21.09 3.26 23.18
CA THR A 51 -19.76 3.84 22.94
C THR A 51 -18.62 3.08 23.62
N ASN A 52 -18.95 2.11 24.47
CA ASN A 52 -17.97 1.21 25.12
C ASN A 52 -17.76 -0.09 24.33
N SER A 53 -18.50 -0.30 23.23
CA SER A 53 -18.41 -1.50 22.39
C SER A 53 -17.48 -1.23 21.20
N TYR A 54 -16.28 -1.78 21.25
CA TYR A 54 -15.29 -1.66 20.18
C TYR A 54 -15.61 -2.69 19.09
N THR A 55 -16.34 -2.30 18.04
CA THR A 55 -16.87 -3.24 17.04
C THR A 55 -15.76 -3.90 16.21
N GLU A 56 -15.60 -5.21 16.36
CA GLU A 56 -14.65 -6.06 15.60
C GLU A 56 -15.36 -7.00 14.60
N GLY A 57 -16.69 -7.03 14.62
CA GLY A 57 -17.51 -7.79 13.70
C GLY A 57 -19.00 -7.48 13.88
N LEU A 58 -19.76 -7.51 12.80
CA LEU A 58 -21.19 -7.15 12.80
C LEU A 58 -21.96 -8.04 11.82
N LEU A 59 -23.02 -8.69 12.30
CA LEU A 59 -23.89 -9.56 11.50
C LEU A 59 -25.37 -9.28 11.83
N PHE A 60 -26.18 -9.14 10.80
CA PHE A 60 -27.63 -9.26 10.94
C PHE A 60 -28.08 -10.66 10.51
N HIS A 61 -28.73 -11.38 11.41
CA HIS A 61 -29.27 -12.71 11.14
C HIS A 61 -30.55 -12.92 11.96
N ASP A 62 -31.58 -13.50 11.35
CA ASP A 62 -32.88 -13.77 11.99
C ASP A 62 -33.45 -12.57 12.75
N ASN A 63 -33.46 -11.40 12.09
CA ASN A 63 -33.94 -10.14 12.65
C ASN A 63 -33.21 -9.67 13.93
N LYS A 64 -32.02 -10.22 14.21
CA LYS A 64 -31.16 -9.83 15.32
C LYS A 64 -29.83 -9.28 14.81
N LEU A 65 -29.27 -8.34 15.57
CA LEU A 65 -27.92 -7.84 15.40
C LEU A 65 -27.00 -8.62 16.34
N PHE A 66 -25.96 -9.23 15.77
CA PHE A 66 -24.87 -9.87 16.48
C PHE A 66 -23.62 -9.01 16.29
N GLU A 67 -22.96 -8.66 17.38
CA GLU A 67 -21.77 -7.81 17.37
C GLU A 67 -20.64 -8.50 18.13
N SER A 68 -19.48 -8.64 17.49
CA SER A 68 -18.23 -8.99 18.17
C SER A 68 -17.62 -7.69 18.70
N THR A 69 -17.39 -7.62 20.01
CA THR A 69 -16.81 -6.44 20.66
C THR A 69 -15.42 -6.75 21.20
N GLY A 70 -14.45 -5.89 20.92
CA GLY A 70 -13.16 -5.87 21.58
C GLY A 70 -13.29 -5.52 23.06
N SER A 71 -12.38 -6.04 23.89
CA SER A 71 -12.25 -5.66 25.28
C SER A 71 -11.17 -4.58 25.42
N PRO A 72 -11.43 -3.43 26.06
CA PRO A 72 -10.34 -2.73 26.72
C PRO A 72 -9.89 -3.61 27.88
N GLU A 73 -8.81 -4.36 27.71
CA GLU A 73 -8.12 -4.97 28.86
C GLU A 73 -7.70 -3.84 29.80
N ILE A 74 -8.50 -3.55 30.84
CA ILE A 74 -7.92 -3.10 32.08
C ILE A 74 -7.45 -4.36 32.77
N PHE A 75 -6.19 -4.71 32.55
CA PHE A 75 -5.48 -5.63 33.42
C PHE A 75 -5.37 -4.94 34.79
N GLN A 76 -6.42 -5.02 35.59
CA GLN A 76 -6.35 -4.70 37.01
C GLN A 76 -5.49 -5.78 37.64
N ILE A 77 -4.19 -5.52 37.75
CA ILE A 77 -3.38 -6.14 38.79
C ILE A 77 -4.02 -5.73 40.12
N PRO A 78 -4.56 -6.68 40.92
CA PRO A 78 -4.96 -6.33 42.27
C PRO A 78 -3.68 -6.10 43.08
N GLY A 79 -3.44 -4.85 43.48
CA GLY A 79 -2.41 -4.51 44.47
C GLY A 79 -1.12 -3.85 43.97
N ARG A 80 -1.14 -3.11 42.86
CA ARG A 80 -0.11 -2.08 42.59
C ARG A 80 -0.75 -0.76 42.23
#